data_AF-A0A558G7N7-F1
#
_entry.id   AF-A0A558G7N7-F1
#
_cell.length_a   1.000
_cell.length_b   1.000
_cell.length_c   1.000
_cell.angle_alpha   90.00
_cell.angle_beta   90.00
_cell.angle_gamma   90.00
#
_symmetry.space_group_name_H-M   'P 1'
#
loop_
_entity.id
_entity.type
_entity.pdbx_description
1 polymer ?
#
loop_
_entity_poly.entity_id
_entity_poly.type
_entity_poly.pdbx_seq_one_letter_code
_entity_poly.pdbx_strand_id
1 'polypeptide(L)'
;MTDPESTELDESVREAVERSRSGAPAVGSVVRDRFSSDEVFQRIVAAADEEITSGARELFFSALAAGFAITITFLLYVSMKASTGGDPVLSAMLYPLGFIYIIIGGYQLYTENTLPPVALTLERLASIPALLRNWVVVLAGNLFGGTLGAAALAFGGVLSPEAANAAL
;
A
#
# COMPACT_ATOMS: atom_id res chain seq x y z
N MET A 1 5.06 49.48 -13.07
CA MET A 1 5.17 49.45 -11.60
C MET A 1 4.05 48.54 -11.15
N THR A 2 4.34 47.24 -11.03
CA THR A 2 3.34 46.21 -10.73
C THR A 2 3.06 46.25 -9.25
N ASP A 3 1.79 46.38 -8.89
CA ASP A 3 1.34 46.63 -7.51
C ASP A 3 1.52 45.35 -6.67
N PRO A 4 2.36 45.36 -5.61
CA PRO A 4 2.69 44.15 -4.84
C PRO A 4 1.46 43.49 -4.18
N GLU A 5 0.42 44.25 -3.84
CA GLU A 5 -0.82 43.71 -3.26
C GLU A 5 -1.60 42.81 -4.24
N SER A 6 -1.51 43.06 -5.55
CA SER A 6 -2.22 42.26 -6.56
C SER A 6 -1.66 40.85 -6.71
N THR A 7 -0.37 40.66 -6.40
CA THR A 7 0.32 39.38 -6.54
C THR A 7 0.02 38.45 -5.35
N GLU A 8 -0.04 38.99 -4.13
CA GLU A 8 -0.36 38.20 -2.93
C GLU A 8 -1.81 37.71 -2.92
N LEU A 9 -2.74 38.53 -3.45
CA LEU A 9 -4.14 38.15 -3.60
C LEU A 9 -4.30 37.00 -4.60
N ASP A 10 -3.64 37.06 -5.76
CA ASP A 10 -3.69 36.00 -6.76
C ASP A 10 -3.07 34.69 -6.25
N GLU A 11 -2.00 34.78 -5.46
CA GLU A 11 -1.35 33.62 -4.85
C GLU A 11 -2.25 32.98 -3.78
N SER A 12 -2.89 33.79 -2.94
CA SER A 12 -3.84 33.31 -1.91
C SER A 12 -5.09 32.66 -2.51
N VAL A 13 -5.59 33.19 -3.63
CA VAL A 13 -6.74 32.65 -4.36
C VAL A 13 -6.34 31.35 -5.06
N ARG A 14 -5.16 31.30 -5.67
CA ARG A 14 -4.64 30.09 -6.30
C ARG A 14 -4.43 28.97 -5.29
N GLU A 15 -3.89 29.29 -4.11
CA GLU A 15 -3.70 28.34 -3.01
C GLU A 15 -5.04 27.87 -2.42
N ALA A 16 -6.04 28.77 -2.28
CA ALA A 16 -7.39 28.41 -1.87
C ALA A 16 -8.10 27.51 -2.88
N VAL A 17 -7.88 27.72 -4.19
CA VAL A 17 -8.41 26.90 -5.27
C VAL A 17 -7.72 25.53 -5.33
N GLU A 18 -6.41 25.45 -5.11
CA GLU A 18 -5.68 24.18 -5.00
C GLU A 18 -6.16 23.36 -3.80
N ARG A 19 -6.38 24.00 -2.65
CA ARG A 19 -6.95 23.40 -1.44
C ARG A 19 -8.35 22.81 -1.67
N SER A 20 -9.17 23.46 -2.49
CA SER A 20 -10.54 23.02 -2.79
C SER A 20 -10.61 21.89 -3.82
N ARG A 21 -9.58 21.68 -4.64
CA ARG A 21 -9.61 20.67 -5.72
C ARG A 21 -9.07 19.30 -5.33
N SER A 22 -8.25 19.21 -4.27
CA SER A 22 -7.71 17.91 -3.82
C SER A 22 -8.16 17.46 -2.43
N GLY A 23 -8.78 18.32 -1.62
CA GLY A 23 -9.24 17.96 -0.26
C GLY A 23 -8.11 17.58 0.73
N ALA A 24 -6.84 17.58 0.30
CA ALA A 24 -5.69 17.26 1.13
C ALA A 24 -4.72 18.45 1.20
N PRO A 25 -4.22 18.83 2.39
CA PRO A 25 -3.31 19.94 2.57
C PRO A 25 -1.95 19.69 1.89
N ALA A 26 -1.52 20.67 1.09
CA ALA A 26 -0.32 20.60 0.27
C ALA A 26 0.98 21.01 1.01
N VAL A 27 0.89 21.67 2.17
CA VAL A 27 2.08 22.21 2.87
C VAL A 27 1.89 22.20 4.39
N GLY A 28 2.75 21.45 5.10
CA GLY A 28 2.86 21.47 6.56
C GLY A 28 3.82 22.57 7.04
N SER A 29 3.45 23.32 8.09
CA SER A 29 4.19 24.50 8.57
C SER A 29 5.17 24.24 9.72
N VAL A 30 5.49 22.98 10.06
CA VAL A 30 6.53 22.69 11.07
C VAL A 30 7.41 21.52 10.63
N VAL A 31 8.62 21.85 10.16
CA VAL A 31 9.58 20.97 9.47
C VAL A 31 9.01 20.50 8.12
N ARG A 32 9.68 20.87 7.01
CA ARG A 32 9.25 20.67 5.61
C ARG A 32 8.94 19.21 5.19
N ASP A 33 8.93 18.26 6.11
CA ASP A 33 8.75 16.83 5.84
C ASP A 33 8.08 16.05 7.00
N ARG A 34 7.45 16.74 7.96
CA ARG A 34 6.65 16.08 9.01
C ARG A 34 5.22 16.60 8.96
N PHE A 35 4.36 15.80 8.36
CA PHE A 35 2.92 16.02 8.38
C PHE A 35 2.40 15.93 9.81
N SER A 36 1.48 16.83 10.19
CA SER A 36 0.74 16.69 11.44
C SER A 36 -0.20 15.47 11.36
N SER A 37 -0.65 14.94 12.50
CA SER A 37 -1.47 13.72 12.51
C SER A 37 -2.79 13.88 11.75
N ASP A 38 -3.37 15.09 11.77
CA ASP A 38 -4.55 15.46 10.98
C ASP A 38 -4.27 15.47 9.48
N GLU A 39 -3.11 15.95 9.03
CA GLU A 39 -2.71 15.92 7.61
C GLU A 39 -2.48 14.48 7.12
N VAL A 40 -1.83 13.64 7.94
CA VAL A 40 -1.66 12.21 7.63
C VAL A 40 -3.02 11.52 7.53
N PHE A 41 -3.92 11.80 8.48
CA PHE A 41 -5.26 11.23 8.48
C PHE A 41 -6.06 11.65 7.24
N GLN A 42 -6.05 12.93 6.88
CA GLN A 42 -6.73 13.42 5.67
C GLN A 42 -6.21 12.76 4.40
N ARG A 43 -4.89 12.53 4.29
CA ARG A 43 -4.30 11.83 3.14
C ARG A 43 -4.71 10.36 3.10
N ILE A 44 -4.73 9.69 4.25
CA ILE A 44 -5.20 8.29 4.35
C ILE A 44 -6.67 8.20 3.94
N VAL A 45 -7.52 9.13 4.41
CA VAL A 45 -8.94 9.23 4.05
C VAL A 45 -9.12 9.45 2.56
N ALA A 46 -8.37 10.39 1.96
CA ALA A 46 -8.45 10.66 0.52
C ALA A 46 -8.03 9.44 -0.33
N ALA A 47 -6.92 8.79 0.02
CA ALA A 47 -6.47 7.58 -0.67
C ALA A 47 -7.49 6.43 -0.54
N ALA A 48 -8.07 6.26 0.65
CA ALA A 48 -9.06 5.22 0.90
C ALA A 48 -10.37 5.44 0.14
N ASP A 49 -10.76 6.70 -0.11
CA ASP A 49 -11.97 7.02 -0.89
C ASP A 49 -11.78 6.64 -2.36
N GLU A 50 -10.61 6.96 -2.91
CA GLU A 50 -10.22 6.54 -4.27
C GLU A 50 -10.19 5.00 -4.40
N GLU A 51 -9.65 4.30 -3.40
CA GLU A 51 -9.62 2.82 -3.38
C GLU A 51 -11.01 2.19 -3.24
N ILE A 52 -11.88 2.70 -2.36
CA ILE A 52 -13.23 2.17 -2.16
C ILE A 52 -14.11 2.37 -3.41
N THR A 53 -13.93 3.48 -4.11
CA THR A 53 -14.68 3.82 -5.33
C THR A 53 -14.15 3.10 -6.58
N SER A 54 -12.94 2.54 -6.50
CA SER A 54 -12.33 1.77 -7.59
C SER A 54 -13.17 0.57 -8.04
N GLY A 55 -13.05 0.20 -9.31
CA GLY A 55 -13.77 -0.91 -9.91
C GLY A 55 -13.36 -2.27 -9.33
N ALA A 56 -14.30 -3.23 -9.21
CA ALA A 56 -14.02 -4.51 -8.53
C ALA A 56 -12.93 -5.33 -9.24
N ARG A 57 -12.83 -5.18 -10.57
CA ARG A 57 -11.80 -5.84 -11.38
C ARG A 57 -10.42 -5.27 -11.12
N GLU A 58 -10.31 -3.94 -11.10
CA GLU A 58 -9.06 -3.23 -10.83
C GLU A 58 -8.54 -3.57 -9.44
N LEU A 59 -9.41 -3.47 -8.44
CA LEU A 59 -9.13 -3.86 -7.07
C LEU A 59 -8.66 -5.32 -6.97
N PHE A 60 -9.35 -6.24 -7.65
CA PHE A 60 -8.98 -7.66 -7.65
C PHE A 60 -7.60 -7.90 -8.26
N PHE A 61 -7.28 -7.31 -9.43
CA PHE A 61 -5.99 -7.52 -10.07
C PHE A 61 -4.84 -6.84 -9.33
N SER A 62 -5.10 -5.69 -8.71
CA SER A 62 -4.14 -5.04 -7.81
C SER A 62 -3.87 -5.93 -6.57
N ALA A 63 -4.92 -6.48 -5.97
CA ALA A 63 -4.79 -7.42 -4.86
C ALA A 63 -4.13 -8.75 -5.27
N LEU A 64 -4.36 -9.21 -6.49
CA LEU A 64 -3.68 -10.37 -7.07
C LEU A 64 -2.18 -10.13 -7.16
N ALA A 65 -1.78 -8.96 -7.66
CA ALA A 65 -0.38 -8.56 -7.75
C ALA A 65 0.27 -8.43 -6.37
N ALA A 66 -0.42 -7.84 -5.38
CA ALA A 66 0.06 -7.80 -4.00
C ALA A 66 0.28 -9.20 -3.41
N GLY A 67 -0.68 -10.11 -3.61
CA GLY A 67 -0.59 -11.50 -3.19
C GLY A 67 0.58 -12.24 -3.83
N PHE A 68 0.83 -12.00 -5.12
CA PHE A 68 2.01 -12.56 -5.77
C PHE A 68 3.30 -11.94 -5.20
N ALA A 69 3.36 -10.62 -5.06
CA ALA A 69 4.53 -9.90 -4.57
C ALA A 69 4.94 -10.31 -3.14
N ILE A 70 4.00 -10.67 -2.25
CA ILE A 70 4.36 -11.15 -0.90
C ILE A 70 5.18 -12.45 -0.93
N THR A 71 5.08 -13.23 -2.01
CA THR A 71 5.90 -14.46 -2.15
C THR A 71 7.38 -14.15 -2.42
N ILE A 72 7.70 -12.94 -2.90
CA ILE A 72 9.09 -12.46 -3.02
C ILE A 72 9.73 -12.35 -1.63
N THR A 73 8.98 -11.85 -0.65
CA THR A 73 9.43 -11.77 0.74
C THR A 73 9.76 -13.16 1.29
N PHE A 74 8.91 -14.15 1.03
CA PHE A 74 9.17 -15.54 1.44
C PHE A 74 10.39 -16.13 0.73
N LEU A 75 10.49 -15.97 -0.59
CA LEU A 75 11.63 -16.39 -1.41
C LEU A 75 12.95 -15.84 -0.85
N LEU A 76 13.02 -14.54 -0.59
CA LEU A 76 14.20 -13.89 -0.07
C LEU A 76 14.55 -14.39 1.33
N TYR A 77 13.54 -14.56 2.20
CA TYR A 77 13.74 -15.10 3.54
C TYR A 77 14.35 -16.51 3.51
N VAL A 78 13.75 -17.45 2.76
CA VAL A 78 14.25 -18.84 2.73
C VAL A 78 15.62 -18.94 2.04
N SER A 79 15.88 -18.08 1.05
CA SER A 79 17.18 -17.99 0.40
C SER A 79 18.26 -17.47 1.35
N MET A 80 17.96 -16.43 2.12
CA MET A 80 18.88 -15.89 3.14
C MET A 80 19.06 -16.87 4.30
N LYS A 81 18.00 -17.56 4.73
CA LYS A 81 18.08 -18.61 5.75
C LYS A 81 19.02 -19.74 5.34
N ALA A 82 18.94 -20.17 4.09
CA ALA A 82 19.85 -21.18 3.55
C ALA A 82 21.30 -20.68 3.44
N SER A 83 21.53 -19.45 2.99
CA SER A 83 22.88 -18.91 2.79
C SER A 83 23.60 -18.52 4.08
N THR A 84 22.85 -18.22 5.15
CA THR A 84 23.40 -17.72 6.42
C THR A 84 23.41 -18.76 7.53
N GLY A 85 23.05 -20.02 7.22
CA GLY A 85 22.98 -21.09 8.20
C GLY A 85 21.86 -20.90 9.23
N GLY A 86 20.83 -20.13 8.90
CA GLY A 86 19.68 -19.88 9.76
C GLY A 86 19.88 -18.77 10.80
N ASP A 87 20.83 -17.86 10.61
CA ASP A 87 20.97 -16.69 11.49
C ASP A 87 19.66 -15.86 11.48
N PRO A 88 19.04 -15.58 12.64
CA PRO A 88 17.71 -14.96 12.68
C PRO A 88 17.65 -13.57 12.03
N VAL A 89 18.72 -12.79 12.15
CA VAL A 89 18.78 -11.40 11.69
C VAL A 89 19.11 -11.37 10.21
N LEU A 90 20.16 -12.08 9.81
CA LEU A 90 20.57 -12.10 8.40
C LEU A 90 19.52 -12.78 7.52
N SER A 91 18.82 -13.81 8.02
CA SER A 91 17.70 -14.45 7.31
C SER A 91 16.56 -13.47 7.01
N ALA A 92 16.29 -12.53 7.91
CA ALA A 92 15.20 -11.55 7.78
C ALA A 92 15.61 -10.26 7.07
N MET A 93 16.91 -10.04 6.81
CA MET A 93 17.43 -8.76 6.30
C MET A 93 16.80 -8.32 4.97
N LEU A 94 16.48 -9.27 4.09
CA LEU A 94 15.85 -8.99 2.79
C LEU A 94 14.33 -9.18 2.77
N TYR A 95 13.73 -9.63 3.87
CA TYR A 95 12.28 -9.83 4.01
C TYR A 95 11.47 -8.57 3.62
N PRO A 96 11.87 -7.33 3.97
CA PRO A 96 11.08 -6.14 3.64
C PRO A 96 10.95 -5.82 2.14
N LEU A 97 11.80 -6.41 1.28
CA LEU A 97 11.81 -6.05 -0.14
C LEU A 97 10.50 -6.38 -0.86
N GLY A 98 9.80 -7.47 -0.51
CA GLY A 98 8.49 -7.76 -1.11
C GLY A 98 7.43 -6.70 -0.75
N PHE A 99 7.45 -6.17 0.48
CA PHE A 99 6.61 -5.03 0.87
C PHE A 99 6.98 -3.75 0.12
N ILE A 100 8.28 -3.49 -0.07
CA ILE A 100 8.72 -2.33 -0.88
C ILE A 100 8.19 -2.43 -2.31
N TYR A 101 8.18 -3.61 -2.92
CA TYR A 101 7.57 -3.82 -4.23
C TYR A 101 6.06 -3.53 -4.25
N ILE A 102 5.34 -3.96 -3.21
CA ILE A 102 3.89 -3.69 -3.05
C ILE A 102 3.63 -2.18 -3.00
N ILE A 103 4.40 -1.45 -2.17
CA ILE A 103 4.25 0.00 -1.99
C ILE A 103 4.58 0.75 -3.28
N ILE A 104 5.72 0.43 -3.93
CA ILE A 104 6.11 1.08 -5.20
C ILE A 104 5.08 0.77 -6.29
N GLY A 105 4.51 -0.43 -6.29
CA GLY A 105 3.47 -0.84 -7.24
C GLY A 105 2.09 -0.28 -6.96
N GLY A 106 1.85 0.32 -5.78
CA GLY A 106 0.51 0.72 -5.35
C GLY A 106 -0.46 -0.47 -5.25
N TYR A 107 0.05 -1.66 -4.89
CA TYR A 107 -0.76 -2.86 -4.87
C TYR A 107 -1.57 -3.00 -3.58
N GLN A 108 -2.77 -3.56 -3.70
CA GLN A 108 -3.74 -3.62 -2.62
C GLN A 108 -3.51 -4.83 -1.70
N LEU A 109 -2.93 -4.59 -0.52
CA LEU A 109 -2.70 -5.62 0.49
C LEU A 109 -3.78 -5.56 1.58
N TYR A 110 -4.34 -6.72 1.92
CA TYR A 110 -5.45 -6.83 2.86
C TYR A 110 -5.15 -6.21 4.22
N THR A 111 -3.93 -6.37 4.74
CA THR A 111 -3.53 -5.84 6.05
C THR A 111 -3.53 -4.32 6.11
N GLU A 112 -3.23 -3.67 4.98
CA GLU A 112 -3.20 -2.21 4.86
C GLU A 112 -4.62 -1.66 4.62
N ASN A 113 -5.45 -2.42 3.91
CA ASN A 113 -6.82 -2.07 3.56
C ASN A 113 -7.86 -2.42 4.65
N THR A 114 -7.45 -2.38 5.93
CA THR A 114 -8.34 -2.64 7.08
C THR A 114 -8.83 -1.34 7.72
N LEU A 115 -7.92 -0.51 8.22
CA LEU A 115 -8.24 0.71 8.98
C LEU A 115 -8.82 1.83 8.11
N PRO A 116 -8.24 2.17 6.93
CA PRO A 116 -8.74 3.32 6.17
C PRO A 116 -10.19 3.17 5.70
N PRO A 117 -10.62 2.03 5.13
CA PRO A 117 -12.04 1.84 4.78
C PRO A 117 -13.00 1.86 5.98
N VAL A 118 -12.53 1.37 7.14
CA VAL A 118 -13.32 1.43 8.39
C VAL A 118 -13.50 2.87 8.84
N ALA A 119 -12.45 3.68 8.81
CA ALA A 119 -12.52 5.10 9.14
C ALA A 119 -13.55 5.83 8.26
N LEU A 120 -13.50 5.62 6.94
CA LEU A 120 -14.48 6.17 6.00
C LEU A 120 -15.92 5.72 6.30
N THR A 121 -16.09 4.47 6.70
CA THR A 121 -17.41 3.93 7.05
C THR A 121 -17.94 4.58 8.34
N LEU A 122 -17.08 4.78 9.34
CA LEU A 122 -17.44 5.45 10.61
C LEU A 122 -17.78 6.93 10.39
N GLU A 123 -17.10 7.60 9.46
CA GLU A 123 -17.39 8.98 9.05
C GLU A 123 -18.59 9.10 8.10
N ARG A 124 -19.25 7.97 7.77
CA ARG A 124 -20.37 7.90 6.81
C ARG A 124 -20.02 8.34 5.39
N LEU A 125 -18.75 8.29 5.05
CA LEU A 125 -18.23 8.53 3.69
C LEU A 125 -18.30 7.27 2.84
N ALA A 126 -18.22 6.08 3.47
CA ALA A 126 -18.41 4.78 2.81
C ALA A 126 -19.58 3.99 3.42
N SER A 127 -20.19 3.13 2.61
CA SER A 127 -21.24 2.22 3.07
C SER A 127 -20.67 0.89 3.56
N ILE A 128 -21.33 0.26 4.54
CA ILE A 128 -20.95 -1.09 5.03
C ILE A 128 -20.85 -2.12 3.89
N PRO A 129 -21.76 -2.16 2.90
CA PRO A 129 -21.60 -3.06 1.76
C PRO A 129 -20.34 -2.77 0.91
N ALA A 130 -19.96 -1.49 0.75
CA ALA A 130 -18.75 -1.13 0.02
C ALA A 130 -17.49 -1.59 0.77
N LEU A 131 -17.46 -1.43 2.11
CA LEU A 131 -16.42 -1.95 2.97
C LEU A 131 -16.26 -3.48 2.83
N LEU A 132 -17.37 -4.22 2.97
CA LEU A 132 -17.37 -5.69 2.86
C LEU A 132 -16.93 -6.15 1.47
N ARG A 133 -17.39 -5.48 0.40
CA ARG A 133 -16.92 -5.73 -0.96
C ARG A 133 -15.41 -5.57 -1.05
N ASN A 134 -14.87 -4.47 -0.53
CA ASN A 134 -13.44 -4.19 -0.61
C ASN A 134 -12.63 -5.30 0.08
N TRP A 135 -12.99 -5.64 1.32
CA TRP A 135 -12.35 -6.72 2.07
C TRP A 135 -12.39 -8.07 1.37
N VAL A 136 -13.55 -8.49 0.88
CA VAL A 136 -13.69 -9.81 0.22
C VAL A 136 -12.89 -9.85 -1.07
N VAL A 137 -12.93 -8.79 -1.89
CA VAL A 137 -12.20 -8.74 -3.16
C VAL A 137 -10.69 -8.74 -2.93
N VAL A 138 -10.19 -7.92 -2.00
CA VAL A 138 -8.76 -7.84 -1.71
C VAL A 138 -8.24 -9.12 -1.06
N LEU A 139 -8.99 -9.68 -0.10
CA LEU A 139 -8.61 -10.96 0.52
C LEU A 139 -8.56 -12.09 -0.51
N ALA A 140 -9.57 -12.19 -1.38
CA ALA A 140 -9.60 -13.19 -2.44
C ALA A 140 -8.43 -13.02 -3.43
N GLY A 141 -8.14 -11.78 -3.84
CA GLY A 141 -7.01 -11.47 -4.71
C GLY A 141 -5.67 -11.83 -4.07
N ASN A 142 -5.44 -11.44 -2.81
CA ASN A 142 -4.21 -11.75 -2.09
C ASN A 142 -4.01 -13.26 -1.90
N LEU A 143 -5.05 -14.00 -1.50
CA LEU A 143 -4.99 -15.45 -1.35
C LEU A 143 -4.70 -16.14 -2.68
N PHE A 144 -5.37 -15.72 -3.76
CA PHE A 144 -5.16 -16.31 -5.08
C PHE A 144 -3.75 -16.01 -5.60
N GLY A 145 -3.30 -14.75 -5.49
CA GLY A 145 -1.97 -14.32 -5.92
C GLY A 145 -0.86 -15.01 -5.13
N GLY A 146 -1.03 -15.10 -3.81
CA GLY A 146 -0.10 -15.81 -2.92
C GLY A 146 -0.05 -17.30 -3.22
N THR A 147 -1.20 -17.92 -3.52
CA THR A 147 -1.25 -19.33 -3.94
C THR A 147 -0.51 -19.54 -5.26
N LEU A 148 -0.70 -18.65 -6.25
CA LEU A 148 0.00 -18.72 -7.53
C LEU A 148 1.51 -18.54 -7.36
N GLY A 149 1.95 -17.56 -6.56
CA GLY A 149 3.37 -17.36 -6.28
C GLY A 149 3.97 -18.53 -5.48
N ALA A 150 3.26 -19.06 -4.49
CA ALA A 150 3.69 -20.26 -3.76
C ALA A 150 3.81 -21.48 -4.67
N ALA A 151 2.86 -21.68 -5.59
CA ALA A 151 2.94 -22.72 -6.62
C ALA A 151 4.14 -22.51 -7.54
N ALA A 152 4.44 -21.27 -7.94
CA ALA A 152 5.62 -20.95 -8.73
C ALA A 152 6.93 -21.26 -7.98
N LEU A 153 6.99 -20.99 -6.67
CA LEU A 153 8.16 -21.33 -5.85
C LEU A 153 8.30 -22.85 -5.65
N ALA A 154 7.20 -23.55 -5.40
CA ALA A 154 7.19 -24.99 -5.13
C ALA A 154 7.47 -25.85 -6.38
N PHE A 155 6.92 -25.45 -7.54
CA PHE A 155 6.97 -26.26 -8.76
C PHE A 155 7.84 -25.67 -9.86
N GLY A 156 8.24 -24.40 -9.76
CA GLY A 156 8.99 -23.69 -10.80
C GLY A 156 10.50 -23.92 -10.78
N GLY A 157 11.03 -24.69 -9.82
CA GLY A 157 12.48 -24.94 -9.70
C GLY A 157 13.30 -23.69 -9.35
N VAL A 158 12.66 -22.69 -8.74
CA VAL A 158 13.28 -21.39 -8.39
C VAL A 158 14.17 -21.50 -7.15
N LEU A 159 13.84 -22.40 -6.23
CA LEU A 159 14.56 -22.60 -4.97
C LEU A 159 15.72 -23.60 -5.14
N SER A 160 16.88 -23.29 -4.55
CA SER A 160 17.94 -24.30 -4.37
C SER A 160 17.48 -25.39 -3.40
N PRO A 161 18.10 -26.59 -3.40
CA PRO A 161 17.76 -27.65 -2.45
C PRO A 161 17.84 -27.19 -0.99
N GLU A 162 18.83 -26.37 -0.65
CA GLU A 162 19.02 -25.82 0.70
C GLU A 162 17.91 -24.82 1.05
N ALA A 163 17.53 -23.95 0.12
CA ALA A 163 16.42 -23.00 0.30
C ALA A 163 15.06 -23.70 0.39
N ALA A 164 14.85 -24.75 -0.39
CA ALA A 164 13.66 -25.59 -0.32
C ALA A 164 13.57 -26.32 1.04
N ASN A 165 14.67 -26.86 1.54
CA ASN A 165 14.72 -27.43 2.88
C ASN A 165 14.49 -26.38 3.98
N ALA A 166 14.97 -25.15 3.79
CA ALA A 166 14.76 -24.05 4.72
C ALA A 166 13.30 -23.55 4.77
N ALA A 167 12.51 -23.87 3.73
CA ALA A 167 11.11 -23.53 3.57
C ALA A 167 10.14 -24.53 4.23
N LEU A 168 10.62 -25.74 4.57
CA LEU A 168 9.88 -26.78 5.30
C LEU A 168 9.93 -26.54 6.83
#